data_AF-A0A953TB35-F1
#
_entry.id   AF-A0A953TB35-F1
#
_cell.length_a   1.000
_cell.length_b   1.000
_cell.length_c   1.000
_cell.angle_alpha   90.00
_cell.angle_beta   90.00
_cell.angle_gamma   90.00
#
_symmetry.space_group_name_H-M   'P 1'
#
loop_
_entity.id
_entity.type
_entity.pdbx_description
1 polymer ?
#
loop_
_entity_poly.entity_id
_entity_poly.type
_entity_poly.pdbx_seq_one_letter_code
_entity_poly.pdbx_strand_id
1 'polypeptide(L)'
;MKFYFPDINVWVAMAYRGHQHHAIAGSWFDHLENDTAGFCRVTQMGFLRLLTNPAVMGDEVKTQVEAWKGYDLLTSDSRVVFYPEPDAVAVEDEFRTLTTTARSTHQQFPDAYLAAFARVGGLTLVTFDRALSKLARKDVLLLR
;
A
#
# COMPACT_ATOMS: atom_id res chain seq x y z
N MET A 1 1.80 -1.63 -20.38
CA MET A 1 2.58 -1.54 -19.13
C MET A 1 1.58 -1.44 -17.98
N LYS A 2 1.79 -2.14 -16.86
CA LYS A 2 0.92 -2.06 -15.67
C LYS A 2 1.64 -1.25 -14.59
N PHE A 3 0.91 -0.34 -13.95
CA PHE A 3 1.38 0.37 -12.77
C PHE A 3 0.71 -0.24 -11.54
N TYR A 4 1.52 -0.57 -10.54
CA TYR A 4 1.12 -1.23 -9.32
C TYR A 4 1.05 -0.24 -8.16
N PHE A 5 0.02 -0.38 -7.35
CA PHE A 5 -0.21 0.42 -6.17
C PHE A 5 -0.27 -0.49 -4.94
N PRO A 6 0.88 -0.77 -4.31
CA PRO A 6 0.91 -1.70 -3.19
C PRO A 6 0.34 -1.07 -1.94
N ASP A 7 -0.49 -1.85 -1.26
CA ASP A 7 -0.98 -1.60 0.08
C ASP A 7 0.18 -1.64 1.09
N ILE A 8 -0.05 -1.03 2.25
CA ILE A 8 0.92 -0.94 3.35
C ILE A 8 1.47 -2.30 3.79
N ASN A 9 0.64 -3.35 3.80
CA ASN A 9 1.05 -4.68 4.20
C ASN A 9 2.11 -5.28 3.23
N VAL A 10 2.08 -4.89 1.96
CA VAL A 10 3.07 -5.30 0.96
C VAL A 10 4.39 -4.57 1.21
N TRP A 11 4.35 -3.26 1.46
CA TRP A 11 5.55 -2.49 1.76
C TRP A 11 6.23 -2.94 3.05
N VAL A 12 5.47 -3.23 4.11
CA VAL A 12 6.02 -3.79 5.35
C VAL A 12 6.61 -5.18 5.10
N ALA A 13 5.93 -6.03 4.33
CA ALA A 13 6.47 -7.33 3.96
C ALA A 13 7.79 -7.22 3.19
N MET A 14 7.94 -6.23 2.31
CA MET A 14 9.19 -5.95 1.58
C MET A 14 10.31 -5.49 2.51
N ALA A 15 10.03 -4.59 3.45
CA ALA A 15 11.05 -4.00 4.31
C ALA A 15 11.49 -4.90 5.48
N TYR A 16 10.63 -5.82 5.93
CA TYR A 16 10.87 -6.61 7.12
C TYR A 16 11.01 -8.11 6.82
N ARG A 17 12.23 -8.64 6.96
CA ARG A 17 12.52 -10.07 6.71
C ARG A 17 11.75 -11.03 7.61
N GLY A 18 11.42 -10.61 8.83
CA GLY A 18 10.63 -11.43 9.76
C GLY A 18 9.14 -11.48 9.44
N HIS A 19 8.67 -10.73 8.44
CA HIS A 19 7.27 -10.77 8.02
C HIS A 19 6.95 -12.10 7.31
N GLN A 20 5.85 -12.75 7.69
CA GLN A 20 5.45 -14.05 7.11
C GLN A 20 5.31 -14.03 5.57
N HIS A 21 5.03 -12.86 5.00
CA HIS A 21 4.86 -12.67 3.55
C HIS A 21 6.10 -12.10 2.84
N HIS A 22 7.25 -11.98 3.52
CA HIS A 22 8.46 -11.37 2.95
C HIS A 22 8.89 -12.06 1.65
N ALA A 23 8.92 -13.39 1.63
CA ALA A 23 9.30 -14.16 0.44
C ALA A 23 8.34 -13.95 -0.75
N ILE A 24 7.03 -13.91 -0.49
CA ILE A 24 6.01 -13.71 -1.52
C ILE A 24 6.08 -12.28 -2.07
N ALA A 25 6.23 -11.28 -1.20
CA ALA A 25 6.38 -9.88 -1.60
C ALA A 25 7.66 -9.68 -2.45
N GLY A 26 8.79 -10.25 -2.01
CA GLY A 26 10.05 -10.21 -2.76
C GLY A 26 9.91 -10.86 -4.13
N SER A 27 9.34 -12.06 -4.20
CA SER A 27 9.10 -12.73 -5.47
C SER A 27 8.21 -11.91 -6.40
N TRP A 28 7.16 -11.25 -5.90
CA TRP A 28 6.36 -10.35 -6.73
C TRP A 28 7.19 -9.16 -7.23
N PHE A 29 7.98 -8.55 -6.36
CA PHE A 29 8.77 -7.35 -6.65
C PHE A 29 9.88 -7.62 -7.69
N ASP A 30 10.47 -8.81 -7.69
CA ASP A 30 11.52 -9.22 -8.64
C ASP A 30 11.06 -9.27 -10.10
N HIS A 31 9.75 -9.35 -10.35
CA HIS A 31 9.19 -9.36 -11.71
C HIS A 31 8.75 -7.98 -12.20
N LEU A 32 8.97 -6.92 -11.42
CA LEU A 32 8.55 -5.58 -11.77
C LEU A 32 9.54 -4.91 -12.72
N GLU A 33 8.98 -4.17 -13.68
CA GLU A 33 9.73 -3.22 -14.50
C GLU A 33 10.00 -1.93 -13.71
N ASN A 34 10.96 -1.13 -14.17
CA ASN A 34 11.25 0.17 -13.57
C ASN A 34 10.03 1.09 -13.58
N ASP A 35 9.93 1.95 -12.57
CA ASP A 35 8.87 2.94 -12.39
C ASP A 35 7.44 2.38 -12.39
N THR A 36 7.25 1.14 -11.94
CA THR A 36 5.93 0.48 -11.96
C THR A 36 5.25 0.35 -10.61
N ALA A 37 5.97 0.24 -9.49
CA ALA A 37 5.33 0.18 -8.16
C ALA A 37 5.46 1.51 -7.44
N GLY A 38 4.44 1.96 -6.70
CA GLY A 38 4.57 3.24 -6.03
C GLY A 38 3.82 3.41 -4.72
N PHE A 39 4.41 4.26 -3.88
CA PHE A 39 3.80 4.78 -2.68
C PHE A 39 2.83 5.91 -3.02
N CYS A 40 1.88 6.17 -2.12
CA CYS A 40 1.26 7.49 -1.97
C CYS A 40 1.54 8.01 -0.56
N ARG A 41 1.08 9.22 -0.24
CA ARG A 41 1.26 9.78 1.11
C ARG A 41 0.64 8.90 2.19
N VAL A 42 -0.52 8.30 1.93
CA VAL A 42 -1.20 7.43 2.90
C VAL A 42 -0.40 6.17 3.20
N THR A 43 0.10 5.46 2.17
CA THR A 43 0.91 4.24 2.37
C THR A 43 2.29 4.57 2.95
N GLN A 44 2.90 5.71 2.61
CA GLN A 44 4.13 6.19 3.23
C GLN A 44 3.95 6.47 4.73
N MET A 45 2.95 7.26 5.11
CA MET A 45 2.67 7.55 6.54
C MET A 45 2.34 6.28 7.29
N GLY A 46 1.56 5.39 6.66
CA GLY A 46 1.26 4.07 7.18
C GLY A 46 2.53 3.28 7.47
N PHE A 47 3.41 3.13 6.48
CA PHE A 47 4.66 2.40 6.58
C PHE A 47 5.52 2.90 7.76
N LEU A 48 5.74 4.22 7.83
CA LEU A 48 6.50 4.83 8.93
C LEU A 48 5.83 4.56 10.30
N ARG A 49 4.51 4.68 10.38
CA ARG A 49 3.74 4.41 11.60
C ARG A 49 3.85 2.95 12.04
N LEU A 50 3.82 2.00 11.12
CA LEU A 50 3.93 0.58 11.45
C LEU A 50 5.34 0.19 11.90
N LEU A 51 6.38 0.65 11.19
CA LEU A 51 7.76 0.36 11.58
C LEU A 51 8.12 0.91 12.96
N THR A 52 7.44 1.98 13.40
CA THR A 52 7.66 2.63 14.70
C THR A 52 6.66 2.17 15.77
N ASN A 53 5.82 1.19 15.48
CA ASN A 53 4.84 0.67 16.43
C ASN A 53 5.33 -0.65 17.07
N PRO A 54 5.63 -0.67 18.39
CA PRO A 54 6.12 -1.87 19.06
C PRO A 54 5.10 -3.01 19.09
N ALA A 55 3.79 -2.70 19.05
CA ALA A 55 2.75 -3.73 18.98
C ALA A 55 2.74 -4.47 17.63
N VAL A 56 3.37 -3.90 16.59
CA VAL A 56 3.45 -4.47 15.24
C VAL A 56 4.82 -5.10 15.00
N MET A 57 5.89 -4.39 15.36
CA MET A 57 7.26 -4.83 15.08
C MET A 57 7.90 -5.64 16.21
N GLY A 58 7.31 -5.68 17.40
CA GLY A 58 7.89 -6.37 18.56
C GLY A 58 9.30 -5.84 18.87
N ASP A 59 10.25 -6.77 19.07
CA ASP A 59 11.65 -6.46 19.36
C ASP A 59 12.38 -5.78 18.19
N GLU A 60 11.81 -5.80 16.98
CA GLU A 60 12.36 -5.22 15.76
C GLU A 60 11.85 -3.78 15.50
N VAL A 61 11.17 -3.18 16.48
CA VAL A 61 10.66 -1.80 16.38
C VAL A 61 11.77 -0.82 16.02
N LYS A 62 11.46 0.10 15.09
CA LYS A 62 12.39 1.09 14.58
C LYS A 62 12.13 2.45 15.23
N THR A 63 13.18 3.24 15.37
CA THR A 63 13.06 4.68 15.59
C THR A 63 12.53 5.38 14.34
N GLN A 64 12.07 6.62 14.46
CA GLN A 64 11.61 7.39 13.29
C GLN A 64 12.71 7.57 12.24
N VAL A 65 13.97 7.77 12.68
CA VAL A 65 15.13 7.90 11.78
C VAL A 65 15.37 6.60 11.01
N GLU A 66 15.28 5.45 11.68
CA GLU A 66 15.42 4.14 11.02
C GLU A 66 14.26 3.83 10.09
N ALA A 67 13.02 4.23 10.43
CA ALA A 67 11.87 4.08 9.56
C ALA A 67 12.04 4.89 8.26
N TRP A 68 12.54 6.13 8.34
CA TRP A 68 12.91 6.92 7.16
C TRP A 68 14.01 6.27 6.34
N LYS A 69 15.06 5.74 6.96
CA LYS A 69 16.09 4.98 6.23
C LYS A 69 15.52 3.78 5.49
N GLY A 70 14.56 3.06 6.09
CA GLY A 70 13.86 1.96 5.44
C GLY A 70 13.02 2.40 4.25
N TYR A 71 12.34 3.55 4.36
CA TYR A 71 11.60 4.15 3.26
C TYR A 71 12.55 4.58 2.13
N ASP A 72 13.61 5.31 2.46
CA ASP A 72 14.60 5.80 1.50
C ASP A 72 15.25 4.65 0.73
N LEU A 73 15.56 3.54 1.41
CA LEU A 73 16.08 2.32 0.78
C LEU A 73 15.10 1.76 -0.26
N LEU A 74 13.81 1.65 0.06
CA LEU A 74 12.81 1.18 -0.90
C LEU A 74 12.67 2.13 -2.08
N THR A 75 12.64 3.43 -1.85
CA THR A 75 12.51 4.44 -2.92
C THR A 75 13.79 4.69 -3.71
N SER A 76 14.93 4.13 -3.27
CA SER A 76 16.18 4.15 -4.04
C SER A 76 16.19 3.12 -5.17
N ASP A 77 15.28 2.14 -5.13
CA ASP A 77 15.11 1.15 -6.19
C ASP A 77 14.37 1.78 -7.38
N SER A 78 14.91 1.62 -8.60
CA SER A 78 14.35 2.20 -9.83
C SER A 78 12.96 1.69 -10.19
N ARG A 79 12.46 0.64 -9.53
CA ARG A 79 11.09 0.14 -9.67
C ARG A 79 10.08 0.93 -8.86
N VAL A 80 10.53 1.74 -7.89
CA VAL A 80 9.67 2.42 -6.91
C VAL A 80 9.55 3.90 -7.22
N VAL A 81 8.31 4.37 -7.34
CA VAL A 81 7.96 5.78 -7.53
C VAL A 81 7.03 6.29 -6.43
N PHE A 82 6.83 7.60 -6.39
CA PHE A 82 5.81 8.22 -5.56
C PHE A 82 4.66 8.75 -6.44
N TYR A 83 3.47 8.20 -6.26
CA TYR A 83 2.28 8.67 -6.96
C TYR A 83 1.66 9.86 -6.21
N PRO A 84 1.58 11.05 -6.84
CA PRO A 84 0.72 12.11 -6.33
C PRO A 84 -0.74 11.65 -6.42
N GLU A 85 -1.61 12.25 -5.59
CA GLU A 85 -3.04 12.01 -5.72
C GLU A 85 -3.49 12.39 -7.15
N PRO A 86 -4.27 11.52 -7.83
CA PRO A 86 -4.81 11.85 -9.14
C PRO A 86 -5.91 12.92 -8.98
N ASP A 87 -6.85 13.03 -9.92
CA ASP A 87 -7.91 14.03 -9.83
C ASP A 87 -8.66 13.93 -8.48
N ALA A 88 -8.45 14.92 -7.61
CA ALA A 88 -8.95 14.91 -6.24
C ALA A 88 -10.49 14.88 -6.18
N VAL A 89 -11.17 15.49 -7.16
CA VAL A 89 -12.64 15.47 -7.24
C VAL A 89 -13.12 14.07 -7.62
N ALA A 90 -12.48 13.45 -8.61
CA ALA A 90 -12.82 12.08 -9.00
C ALA A 90 -12.50 11.06 -7.88
N VAL A 91 -11.40 11.24 -7.14
CA VAL A 91 -11.07 10.41 -5.97
C VAL A 91 -12.13 10.54 -4.90
N GLU A 92 -12.56 11.77 -4.59
CA GLU A 92 -13.61 12.03 -3.59
C GLU A 92 -14.95 11.35 -3.98
N ASP A 93 -15.36 11.45 -5.24
CA ASP A 93 -16.59 10.84 -5.75
C ASP A 93 -16.56 9.30 -5.65
N GLU A 94 -15.45 8.69 -6.07
CA GLU A 94 -15.26 7.24 -5.98
C GLU A 94 -15.15 6.78 -4.53
N PHE A 95 -14.46 7.54 -3.68
CA PHE A 95 -14.31 7.24 -2.26
C PHE A 95 -15.65 7.28 -1.52
N ARG A 96 -16.52 8.26 -1.82
CA ARG A 96 -17.90 8.31 -1.30
C ARG A 96 -18.72 7.10 -1.76
N THR A 97 -18.58 6.71 -3.03
CA THR A 97 -19.27 5.54 -3.59
C THR A 97 -18.86 4.23 -2.90
N LEU A 98 -17.62 4.14 -2.42
CA LEU A 98 -17.09 2.97 -1.70
C LEU A 98 -17.43 2.97 -0.19
N THR A 99 -17.91 4.08 0.37
CA THR A 99 -18.11 4.27 1.81
C THR A 99 -19.58 4.52 2.20
N THR A 100 -20.50 3.82 1.55
CA THR A 100 -21.97 4.02 1.74
C THR A 100 -22.60 3.11 2.81
N THR A 101 -21.81 2.50 3.70
CA THR A 101 -22.35 1.57 4.70
C THR A 101 -23.21 2.29 5.75
N ALA A 102 -24.39 1.75 6.05
CA ALA A 102 -25.27 2.28 7.09
C ALA A 102 -24.81 1.92 8.52
N ARG A 103 -23.77 1.07 8.66
CA ARG A 103 -23.22 0.68 9.97
C ARG A 103 -22.08 1.61 10.35
N SER A 104 -21.99 1.96 11.63
CA SER A 104 -20.83 2.67 12.16
C SER A 104 -19.59 1.79 12.11
N THR A 105 -18.60 2.18 11.30
CA THR A 105 -17.29 1.53 11.20
C THR A 105 -16.24 2.55 10.77
N HIS A 106 -15.05 2.45 11.34
CA HIS A 106 -13.90 3.30 11.00
C HIS A 106 -12.85 2.57 10.13
N GLN A 107 -12.90 1.23 10.12
CA GLN A 107 -11.81 0.40 9.60
C GLN A 107 -11.71 0.43 8.06
N GLN A 108 -12.81 0.79 7.37
CA GLN A 108 -12.88 0.70 5.91
C GLN A 108 -12.40 1.95 5.17
N PHE A 109 -12.28 3.10 5.84
CA PHE A 109 -11.94 4.36 5.16
C PHE A 109 -10.55 4.33 4.50
N PRO A 110 -9.47 3.86 5.14
CA PRO A 110 -8.17 3.79 4.47
C PRO A 110 -8.20 2.88 3.22
N ASP A 111 -8.81 1.70 3.35
CA ASP A 111 -8.95 0.72 2.27
C ASP A 111 -9.78 1.26 1.10
N ALA A 112 -10.90 1.92 1.41
CA ALA A 112 -11.75 2.54 0.40
C ALA A 112 -11.06 3.72 -0.30
N TYR A 113 -10.26 4.50 0.42
CA TYR A 113 -9.46 5.56 -0.19
C TYR A 113 -8.41 4.99 -1.15
N LEU A 114 -7.66 3.95 -0.74
CA LEU A 114 -6.67 3.31 -1.62
C LEU A 114 -7.32 2.67 -2.85
N ALA A 115 -8.50 2.07 -2.70
CA ALA A 115 -9.26 1.53 -3.82
C ALA A 115 -9.76 2.64 -4.78
N ALA A 116 -10.23 3.78 -4.25
CA ALA A 116 -10.62 4.94 -5.06
C ALA A 116 -9.42 5.53 -5.81
N PHE A 117 -8.31 5.76 -5.10
CA PHE A 117 -7.05 6.25 -5.67
C PHE A 117 -6.59 5.36 -6.83
N ALA A 118 -6.55 4.04 -6.61
CA ALA A 118 -6.13 3.09 -7.64
C ALA A 118 -7.04 3.14 -8.87
N ARG A 119 -8.36 3.21 -8.68
CA ARG A 119 -9.33 3.27 -9.78
C ARG A 119 -9.18 4.55 -10.62
N VAL A 120 -9.13 5.70 -9.96
CA VAL A 120 -9.00 7.00 -10.63
C VAL A 120 -7.64 7.13 -11.32
N GLY A 121 -6.58 6.64 -10.68
CA GLY A 121 -5.22 6.64 -11.23
C GLY A 121 -4.95 5.56 -12.27
N GLY A 122 -5.89 4.64 -12.54
CA GLY A 122 -5.68 3.51 -13.45
C GLY A 122 -4.58 2.54 -12.97
N LEU A 123 -4.40 2.41 -11.65
CA LEU A 123 -3.38 1.58 -11.02
C LEU A 123 -3.95 0.22 -10.61
N THR A 124 -3.11 -0.81 -10.65
CA THR A 124 -3.41 -2.14 -10.11
C THR A 124 -3.08 -2.19 -8.62
N LEU A 125 -4.09 -2.25 -7.76
CA LEU A 125 -3.89 -2.40 -6.33
C LEU A 125 -3.20 -3.73 -6.01
N VAL A 126 -2.18 -3.75 -5.15
CA VAL A 126 -1.51 -4.99 -4.72
C VAL A 126 -1.64 -5.14 -3.22
N THR A 127 -2.15 -6.27 -2.73
CA THR A 127 -2.38 -6.45 -1.29
C THR A 127 -2.33 -7.92 -0.88
N PHE A 128 -2.09 -8.18 0.40
CA PHE A 128 -2.35 -9.47 1.04
C PHE A 128 -3.77 -9.56 1.64
N ASP A 129 -4.51 -8.43 1.71
CA ASP A 129 -5.82 -8.36 2.33
C ASP A 129 -6.95 -8.76 1.36
N ARG A 130 -7.66 -9.83 1.69
CA ARG A 130 -8.79 -10.35 0.91
C ARG A 130 -10.00 -9.42 0.93
N ALA A 131 -10.25 -8.69 2.02
CA ALA A 131 -11.34 -7.73 2.13
C ALA A 131 -11.08 -6.52 1.20
N LEU A 132 -9.87 -5.96 1.24
CA LEU A 132 -9.47 -4.89 0.31
C LEU A 132 -9.52 -5.35 -1.15
N SER A 133 -9.06 -6.58 -1.44
CA SER A 133 -9.18 -7.16 -2.78
C SER A 133 -10.64 -7.22 -3.28
N LYS A 134 -11.58 -7.62 -2.42
CA LYS A 134 -13.00 -7.63 -2.77
C LYS A 134 -13.57 -6.22 -2.97
N LEU A 135 -13.08 -5.24 -2.22
CA LEU A 135 -13.50 -3.84 -2.34
C LEU A 135 -13.04 -3.25 -3.68
N ALA A 136 -11.78 -3.48 -4.07
CA ALA A 136 -11.18 -2.98 -5.30
C ALA A 136 -11.76 -3.61 -6.59
N ARG A 137 -12.17 -4.88 -6.53
CA ARG A 137 -12.84 -5.66 -7.60
C ARG A 137 -12.01 -5.95 -8.86
N LYS A 138 -11.83 -4.97 -9.76
CA LYS A 138 -11.37 -5.21 -11.14
C LYS A 138 -9.85 -5.15 -11.30
N ASP A 139 -9.21 -4.16 -10.68
CA ASP A 139 -7.79 -3.90 -10.87
C ASP A 139 -7.03 -4.17 -9.57
N VAL A 140 -7.01 -5.44 -9.18
CA VAL A 140 -6.34 -5.90 -7.96
C VAL A 140 -5.55 -7.19 -8.15
N LEU A 141 -4.37 -7.21 -7.56
CA LEU A 141 -3.49 -8.37 -7.42
C LEU A 141 -3.46 -8.77 -5.95
N LEU A 142 -4.09 -9.89 -5.62
CA LEU A 142 -4.02 -10.50 -4.29
C LEU A 142 -2.83 -11.48 -4.25
N LEU A 143 -1.80 -11.14 -3.48
CA LEU A 143 -0.62 -11.97 -3.28
C LEU A 143 -0.94 -13.14 -2.31
N ARG A 144 -0.40 -14.33 -2.57
CA ARG A 144 -0.67 -15.57 -1.80
C ARG A 144 0.56 -16.44 -1.69
#